data_AF-A0A1Q3MQ70-F1
#
_entry.id   AF-A0A1Q3MQ70-F1
#
_cell.length_a   1.000
_cell.length_b   1.000
_cell.length_c   1.000
_cell.angle_alpha   90.00
_cell.angle_beta   90.00
_cell.angle_gamma   90.00
#
_symmetry.space_group_name_H-M   'P 1'
#
loop_
_entity.id
_entity.type
_entity.pdbx_description
1 polymer ?
#
loop_
_entity_poly.entity_id
_entity_poly.type
_entity_poly.pdbx_seq_one_letter_code
_entity_poly.pdbx_strand_id
1 'polypeptide(L)'
;MTSRERVLVTARGDEPDRKPVFNWPHWDETSDIRFFNHETLPEHIDGSSEELSLVEITNPFGLALQREIDLNTELKEDPKQGNRILGDLCDEVQRDINQAFEVGADGIIYRIYGARGRHCTPMQYGGFYLERDRELLSGVQDALFNMIFVVGEDDVYLDFVSDLPAHAFGWDYDESKIPVSEVRSMRQGALVSTDPESDIQLEPGTACLTRMLESSIRTEESHV
;
A
#
# COMPACT_ATOMS: atom_id res chain seq x y z
N MET A 1 9.29 23.49 5.93
CA MET A 1 8.36 22.52 6.55
C MET A 1 9.18 21.33 7.00
N THR A 2 8.83 20.70 8.13
CA THR A 2 9.38 19.38 8.47
C THR A 2 8.90 18.33 7.47
N SER A 3 9.53 17.16 7.44
CA SER A 3 9.12 16.04 6.57
C SER A 3 7.66 15.64 6.80
N ARG A 4 7.26 15.52 8.06
CA ARG A 4 5.88 15.25 8.50
C ARG A 4 4.90 16.32 8.04
N GLU A 5 5.21 17.60 8.26
CA GLU A 5 4.35 18.69 7.81
C GLU A 5 4.12 18.66 6.30
N ARG A 6 5.18 18.38 5.53
CA ARG A 6 5.15 18.31 4.08
C ARG A 6 4.15 17.25 3.61
N VAL A 7 4.26 16.02 4.13
CA VAL A 7 3.35 14.91 3.79
C VAL A 7 1.91 15.25 4.15
N LEU A 8 1.67 15.79 5.35
CA LEU A 8 0.30 16.12 5.81
C LEU A 8 -0.34 17.29 5.06
N VAL A 9 0.44 18.26 4.60
CA VAL A 9 -0.03 19.37 3.74
C VAL A 9 -0.41 18.81 2.37
N THR A 10 0.46 17.99 1.77
CA THR A 10 0.16 17.31 0.50
C THR A 10 -1.09 16.43 0.57
N ALA A 11 -1.27 15.67 1.66
CA ALA A 11 -2.44 14.83 1.90
C ALA A 11 -3.77 15.62 1.88
N ARG A 12 -3.73 16.88 2.31
CA ARG A 12 -4.89 17.79 2.34
C ARG A 12 -5.14 18.49 1.00
N GLY A 13 -4.27 18.31 0.02
CA GLY A 13 -4.34 18.96 -1.29
C GLY A 13 -3.72 20.37 -1.32
N ASP A 14 -2.97 20.74 -0.29
CA ASP A 14 -2.26 22.02 -0.21
C ASP A 14 -0.84 21.91 -0.82
N GLU A 15 -0.24 23.05 -1.19
CA GLU A 15 1.09 23.10 -1.79
C GLU A 15 2.20 23.02 -0.72
N PRO A 16 3.06 21.99 -0.75
CA PRO A 16 4.20 21.88 0.16
C PRO A 16 5.39 22.74 -0.30
N ASP A 17 6.41 22.91 0.56
CA ASP A 17 7.65 23.63 0.22
C ASP A 17 8.54 22.93 -0.81
N ARG A 18 8.43 21.60 -0.90
CA ARG A 18 8.91 20.74 -1.99
C ARG A 18 8.04 19.50 -2.06
N LYS A 19 8.10 18.74 -3.16
CA LYS A 19 7.43 17.45 -3.25
C LYS A 19 7.94 16.50 -2.14
N PRO A 20 7.06 15.85 -1.37
CA PRO A 20 7.45 14.78 -0.47
C PRO A 20 8.01 13.58 -1.24
N VAL A 21 9.00 12.92 -0.65
CA VAL A 21 9.65 11.71 -1.17
C VAL A 21 9.38 10.56 -0.21
N PHE A 22 9.04 9.40 -0.76
CA PHE A 22 8.90 8.16 -0.01
C PHE A 22 9.83 7.10 -0.59
N ASN A 23 10.90 6.78 0.14
CA ASN A 23 11.82 5.71 -0.24
C ASN A 23 11.27 4.39 0.33
N TRP A 24 10.87 3.48 -0.56
CA TRP A 24 10.22 2.21 -0.19
C TRP A 24 10.63 1.11 -1.18
N PRO A 25 10.94 -0.13 -0.74
CA PRO A 25 10.82 -0.69 0.62
C PRO A 25 11.96 -0.35 1.58
N HIS A 26 12.86 0.55 1.20
CA HIS A 26 14.00 0.95 2.02
C HIS A 26 13.89 2.42 2.41
N TRP A 27 13.94 2.68 3.71
CA TRP A 27 14.05 4.03 4.23
C TRP A 27 15.51 4.50 4.26
N ASP A 28 15.72 5.78 3.94
CA ASP A 28 16.94 6.52 4.25
C ASP A 28 16.58 7.97 4.67
N GLU A 29 17.58 8.74 5.10
CA GLU A 29 17.41 10.11 5.62
C GLU A 29 16.83 11.11 4.61
N THR A 30 16.71 10.74 3.33
CA THR A 30 16.10 11.60 2.30
C THR A 30 14.59 11.38 2.17
N SER A 31 14.06 10.31 2.76
CA SER A 31 12.63 9.98 2.77
C SER A 31 11.87 10.82 3.80
N ASP A 32 10.74 11.37 3.41
CA ASP A 32 9.84 12.12 4.30
C ASP A 32 8.96 11.20 5.16
N ILE A 33 8.89 9.91 4.79
CA ILE A 33 8.12 8.86 5.46
C ILE A 33 9.08 7.75 5.90
N ARG A 34 9.02 7.38 7.19
CA ARG A 34 9.66 6.19 7.75
C ARG A 34 8.73 5.00 7.61
N PHE A 35 9.30 3.88 7.19
CA PHE A 35 8.58 2.63 6.96
C PHE A 35 9.00 1.57 7.96
N PHE A 36 8.02 0.80 8.44
CA PHE A 36 8.23 -0.38 9.29
C PHE A 36 7.44 -1.58 8.75
N ASN A 37 8.07 -2.74 8.72
CA ASN A 37 7.39 -4.00 8.46
C ASN A 37 6.72 -4.50 9.74
N HIS A 38 5.44 -4.88 9.68
CA HIS A 38 4.68 -5.39 10.82
C HIS A 38 5.33 -6.63 11.49
N GLU A 39 6.01 -7.49 10.72
CA GLU A 39 6.67 -8.71 11.23
C GLU A 39 7.89 -8.41 12.09
N THR A 40 8.49 -7.24 11.90
CA THR A 40 9.72 -6.80 12.58
C THR A 40 9.55 -5.46 13.26
N LEU A 41 8.37 -5.21 13.84
CA LEU A 41 8.11 -3.97 14.55
C LEU A 41 9.04 -3.80 15.76
N PRO A 42 9.57 -2.58 15.99
CA PRO A 42 10.23 -2.29 17.24
C PRO A 42 9.21 -2.33 18.39
N GLU A 43 9.70 -2.44 19.63
CA GLU A 43 8.85 -2.32 20.82
C GLU A 43 8.17 -0.94 20.91
N HIS A 44 8.80 0.09 20.34
CA HIS A 44 8.28 1.45 20.30
C HIS A 44 8.82 2.21 19.08
N ILE A 45 7.93 2.97 18.44
CA ILE A 45 8.21 3.95 17.40
C ILE A 45 8.20 5.34 18.05
N ASP A 46 9.32 6.05 17.93
CA ASP A 46 9.42 7.41 18.46
C ASP A 46 8.56 8.38 17.63
N GLY A 47 7.42 8.77 18.19
CA GLY A 47 6.49 9.73 17.60
C GLY A 47 6.99 11.19 17.57
N SER A 48 8.13 11.50 18.20
CA SER A 48 8.74 12.84 18.18
C SER A 48 9.60 13.12 16.95
N SER A 49 9.82 12.10 16.11
CA SER A 49 10.53 12.23 14.84
C SER A 49 9.87 13.23 13.89
N GLU A 50 10.72 13.86 13.06
CA GLU A 50 10.26 14.81 12.04
C GLU A 50 9.64 14.11 10.83
N GLU A 51 9.85 12.82 10.65
CA GLU A 51 9.27 11.99 9.61
C GLU A 51 7.95 11.36 10.05
N LEU A 52 7.08 11.07 9.07
CA LEU A 52 5.85 10.35 9.35
C LEU A 52 6.14 8.84 9.40
N SER A 53 5.73 8.17 10.47
CA SER A 53 6.07 6.76 10.70
C SER A 53 4.90 5.86 10.34
N LEU A 54 5.05 5.06 9.28
CA LEU A 54 4.02 4.16 8.78
C LEU A 54 4.40 2.70 8.93
N VAL A 55 3.42 1.88 9.27
CA VAL A 55 3.55 0.42 9.31
C VAL A 55 2.84 -0.22 8.13
N GLU A 56 3.51 -1.16 7.47
CA GLU A 56 2.94 -1.92 6.37
C GLU A 56 2.01 -3.03 6.85
N ILE A 57 0.78 -3.01 6.34
CA ILE A 57 -0.26 -3.97 6.63
C ILE A 57 -0.70 -4.63 5.32
N THR A 58 -0.71 -5.96 5.29
CA THR A 58 -1.20 -6.72 4.14
C THR A 58 -2.71 -6.94 4.27
N ASN A 59 -3.47 -6.74 3.18
CA ASN A 59 -4.92 -6.98 3.22
C ASN A 59 -5.27 -8.48 3.38
N PRO A 60 -6.53 -8.84 3.71
CA PRO A 60 -6.92 -10.24 3.92
C PRO A 60 -6.61 -11.16 2.74
N PHE A 61 -6.77 -10.67 1.50
CA PHE A 61 -6.43 -11.42 0.30
C PHE A 61 -4.93 -11.72 0.21
N GLY A 62 -4.08 -10.73 0.50
CA GLY A 62 -2.63 -10.90 0.51
C GLY A 62 -2.17 -11.93 1.54
N LEU A 63 -2.77 -11.94 2.73
CA LEU A 63 -2.50 -12.97 3.74
C LEU A 63 -2.92 -14.37 3.26
N ALA A 64 -4.04 -14.50 2.57
CA ALA A 64 -4.45 -15.77 1.95
C ALA A 64 -3.42 -16.25 0.93
N LEU A 65 -2.91 -15.35 0.07
CA LEU A 65 -1.86 -15.68 -0.90
C LEU A 65 -0.56 -16.15 -0.22
N GLN A 66 -0.10 -15.45 0.82
CA GLN A 66 1.10 -15.83 1.57
C GLN A 66 0.98 -17.20 2.24
N ARG A 67 -0.26 -17.61 2.57
CA ARG A 67 -0.58 -18.91 3.16
C ARG A 67 -0.93 -19.99 2.14
N GLU A 68 -0.84 -19.68 0.85
CA GLU A 68 -1.20 -20.57 -0.25
C GLU A 68 -2.67 -21.04 -0.19
N ILE A 69 -3.56 -20.20 0.34
CA ILE A 69 -4.99 -20.46 0.44
C ILE A 69 -5.68 -19.89 -0.81
N ASP A 70 -6.29 -20.76 -1.63
CA ASP A 70 -7.16 -20.32 -2.73
C ASP A 70 -8.54 -19.95 -2.19
N LEU A 71 -8.62 -18.76 -1.60
CA LEU A 71 -9.81 -18.26 -0.93
C LEU A 71 -10.99 -18.09 -1.90
N ASN A 72 -10.74 -17.83 -3.18
CA ASN A 72 -11.79 -17.75 -4.18
C ASN A 72 -12.44 -19.11 -4.45
N THR A 73 -11.65 -20.18 -4.48
CA THR A 73 -12.17 -21.55 -4.58
C THR A 73 -12.94 -21.92 -3.31
N GLU A 74 -12.41 -21.63 -2.12
CA GLU A 74 -13.11 -21.89 -0.85
C GLU A 74 -14.47 -21.17 -0.77
N LEU A 75 -14.51 -19.87 -1.11
CA LEU A 75 -15.75 -19.07 -1.13
C LEU A 75 -16.78 -19.58 -2.15
N LYS A 76 -16.34 -20.24 -3.22
CA LYS A 76 -17.20 -20.79 -4.26
C LYS A 76 -17.73 -22.18 -3.90
N GLU A 77 -16.87 -23.06 -3.41
CA GLU A 77 -17.20 -24.46 -3.17
C GLU A 77 -17.90 -24.68 -1.82
N ASP A 78 -17.42 -24.04 -0.76
CA ASP A 78 -18.08 -23.99 0.54
C ASP A 78 -18.14 -22.54 1.06
N PRO A 79 -19.17 -21.78 0.66
CA PRO A 79 -19.29 -20.38 1.08
C PRO A 79 -19.27 -20.19 2.59
N LYS A 80 -19.73 -21.16 3.39
CA LYS A 80 -19.70 -21.03 4.86
C LYS A 80 -18.27 -21.14 5.38
N GLN A 81 -17.50 -22.10 4.88
CA GLN A 81 -16.10 -22.26 5.25
C GLN A 81 -15.25 -21.11 4.70
N GLY A 82 -15.41 -20.74 3.43
CA GLY A 82 -14.69 -19.61 2.83
C GLY A 82 -14.94 -18.29 3.58
N ASN A 83 -16.18 -18.00 3.98
CA ASN A 83 -16.47 -16.80 4.77
C ASN A 83 -15.86 -16.85 6.18
N ARG A 84 -15.72 -18.03 6.78
CA ARG A 84 -15.00 -18.16 8.07
C ARG A 84 -13.52 -17.87 7.89
N ILE A 85 -12.89 -18.47 6.88
CA ILE A 85 -11.47 -18.23 6.58
C ILE A 85 -11.22 -16.73 6.32
N LEU A 86 -12.05 -16.10 5.48
CA LEU A 86 -11.97 -14.67 5.23
C LEU A 86 -12.14 -13.84 6.51
N GLY A 87 -13.10 -14.22 7.38
CA GLY A 87 -13.30 -13.59 8.68
C GLY A 87 -12.06 -13.67 9.57
N ASP A 88 -11.47 -14.86 9.70
CA ASP A 88 -10.25 -15.08 10.50
C ASP A 88 -9.07 -14.25 9.97
N LEU A 89 -8.95 -14.10 8.64
CA LEU A 89 -7.95 -13.24 8.01
C LEU A 89 -8.22 -11.76 8.29
N CYS A 90 -9.48 -11.31 8.27
CA CYS A 90 -9.83 -9.93 8.64
C CYS A 90 -9.50 -9.64 10.11
N ASP A 91 -9.81 -10.57 11.02
CA ASP A 91 -9.48 -10.45 12.44
C ASP A 91 -7.97 -10.39 12.68
N GLU A 92 -7.18 -11.04 11.83
CA GLU A 92 -5.73 -10.94 11.84
C GLU A 92 -5.23 -9.57 11.38
N VAL A 93 -5.69 -9.11 10.21
CA VAL A 93 -5.33 -7.78 9.71
C VAL A 93 -5.70 -6.69 10.72
N GLN A 94 -6.85 -6.81 11.38
CA GLN A 94 -7.25 -5.88 12.43
C GLN A 94 -6.30 -5.91 13.64
N ARG A 95 -5.77 -7.08 14.03
CA ARG A 95 -4.78 -7.19 15.10
C ARG A 95 -3.45 -6.53 14.70
N ASP A 96 -3.00 -6.72 13.47
CA ASP A 96 -1.76 -6.13 12.98
C ASP A 96 -1.88 -4.60 12.90
N ILE A 97 -3.02 -4.10 12.45
CA ILE A 97 -3.38 -2.68 12.49
C ILE A 97 -3.31 -2.14 13.92
N ASN A 98 -3.95 -2.81 14.87
CA ASN A 98 -3.95 -2.37 16.27
C ASN A 98 -2.53 -2.34 16.85
N GLN A 99 -1.73 -3.37 16.57
CA GLN A 99 -0.35 -3.46 17.01
C GLN A 99 0.51 -2.31 16.45
N ALA A 100 0.30 -1.92 15.19
CA ALA A 100 0.99 -0.78 14.58
C ALA A 100 0.75 0.51 15.38
N PHE A 101 -0.49 0.77 15.79
CA PHE A 101 -0.81 1.96 16.59
C PHE A 101 -0.34 1.84 18.05
N GLU A 102 -0.39 0.64 18.64
CA GLU A 102 0.11 0.39 20.00
C GLU A 102 1.60 0.71 20.14
N VAL A 103 2.41 0.43 19.11
CA VAL A 103 3.84 0.79 19.12
C VAL A 103 4.10 2.25 18.79
N GLY A 104 3.09 3.03 18.36
CA GLY A 104 3.19 4.47 18.13
C GLY A 104 3.30 4.90 16.66
N ALA A 105 2.80 4.11 15.71
CA ALA A 105 2.73 4.53 14.31
C ALA A 105 1.81 5.75 14.12
N ASP A 106 2.18 6.64 13.18
CA ASP A 106 1.35 7.77 12.76
C ASP A 106 0.19 7.32 11.84
N GLY A 107 0.34 6.13 11.25
CA GLY A 107 -0.71 5.39 10.54
C GLY A 107 -0.15 4.20 9.75
N ILE A 108 -0.87 3.78 8.71
CA ILE A 108 -0.55 2.53 7.99
C ILE A 108 -0.35 2.71 6.48
N ILE A 109 0.42 1.79 5.90
CA ILE A 109 0.43 1.50 4.47
C ILE A 109 -0.35 0.21 4.26
N TYR A 110 -1.58 0.32 3.79
CA TYR A 110 -2.47 -0.81 3.55
C TYR A 110 -2.26 -1.34 2.13
N ARG A 111 -1.60 -2.49 2.02
CA ARG A 111 -1.28 -3.13 0.74
C ARG A 111 -2.46 -3.95 0.24
N ILE A 112 -3.03 -3.50 -0.86
CA ILE A 112 -4.14 -4.19 -1.52
C ILE A 112 -3.58 -5.18 -2.53
N TYR A 113 -3.66 -6.47 -2.18
CA TYR A 113 -3.48 -7.57 -3.12
C TYR A 113 -4.84 -8.06 -3.63
N GLY A 114 -4.82 -8.73 -4.77
CA GLY A 114 -6.00 -9.40 -5.32
C GLY A 114 -6.89 -8.54 -6.22
N ALA A 115 -6.77 -7.21 -6.16
CA ALA A 115 -7.49 -6.27 -7.03
C ALA A 115 -6.92 -6.25 -8.46
N ARG A 116 -6.81 -7.43 -9.10
CA ARG A 116 -6.39 -7.61 -10.50
C ARG A 116 -6.90 -8.93 -11.08
N GLY A 117 -7.06 -9.00 -12.41
CA GLY A 117 -7.65 -10.15 -13.10
C GLY A 117 -6.91 -11.47 -12.95
N ARG A 118 -5.59 -11.43 -12.68
CA ARG A 118 -4.81 -12.64 -12.39
C ARG A 118 -5.30 -13.37 -11.13
N HIS A 119 -5.86 -12.65 -10.17
CA HIS A 119 -6.21 -13.19 -8.85
C HIS A 119 -7.71 -13.36 -8.66
N CYS A 120 -8.50 -12.38 -9.06
CA CYS A 120 -9.95 -12.50 -9.03
C CYS A 120 -10.57 -11.59 -10.09
N THR A 121 -11.81 -11.89 -10.48
CA THR A 121 -12.61 -10.98 -11.32
C THR A 121 -13.06 -9.77 -10.51
N PRO A 122 -13.43 -8.64 -11.15
CA PRO A 122 -13.94 -7.48 -10.42
C PRO A 122 -15.18 -7.80 -9.58
N MET A 123 -16.03 -8.72 -10.06
CA MET A 123 -17.22 -9.20 -9.35
C MET A 123 -16.87 -10.02 -8.10
N GLN A 124 -15.79 -10.79 -8.14
CA GLN A 124 -15.28 -11.48 -6.95
C GLN A 124 -14.64 -10.50 -5.97
N TYR A 125 -13.82 -9.56 -6.46
CA TYR A 125 -13.21 -8.54 -5.60
C TYR A 125 -14.27 -7.73 -4.85
N GLY A 126 -15.19 -7.14 -5.62
CA GLY A 126 -16.27 -6.33 -5.08
C GLY A 126 -17.25 -7.12 -4.21
N GLY A 127 -17.50 -8.39 -4.53
CA GLY A 127 -18.47 -9.22 -3.80
C GLY A 127 -17.97 -9.73 -2.45
N PHE A 128 -16.67 -10.00 -2.31
CA PHE A 128 -16.13 -10.64 -1.11
C PHE A 128 -15.16 -9.77 -0.31
N TYR A 129 -14.34 -8.95 -0.97
CA TYR A 129 -13.15 -8.36 -0.35
C TYR A 129 -13.28 -6.85 -0.15
N LEU A 130 -13.86 -6.13 -1.12
CA LEU A 130 -13.89 -4.66 -1.11
C LEU A 130 -14.52 -4.08 0.17
N GLU A 131 -15.64 -4.65 0.63
CA GLU A 131 -16.30 -4.17 1.84
C GLU A 131 -15.48 -4.49 3.10
N ARG A 132 -14.72 -5.60 3.11
CA ARG A 132 -13.82 -5.95 4.22
C ARG A 132 -12.66 -4.96 4.32
N ASP A 133 -12.05 -4.62 3.19
CA ASP A 133 -11.02 -3.59 3.15
C ASP A 133 -11.58 -2.24 3.63
N ARG A 134 -12.80 -1.89 3.22
CA ARG A 134 -13.48 -0.66 3.67
C ARG A 134 -13.73 -0.66 5.18
N GLU A 135 -14.23 -1.76 5.74
CA GLU A 135 -14.47 -1.91 7.18
C GLU A 135 -13.17 -1.69 7.98
N LEU A 136 -12.08 -2.37 7.58
CA LEU A 136 -10.76 -2.27 8.23
C LEU A 136 -10.20 -0.85 8.17
N LEU A 137 -10.22 -0.23 6.99
CA LEU A 137 -9.68 1.13 6.79
C LEU A 137 -10.54 2.21 7.47
N SER A 138 -11.86 2.03 7.50
CA SER A 138 -12.76 2.96 8.21
C SER A 138 -12.50 2.96 9.72
N GLY A 139 -12.06 1.83 10.27
CA GLY A 139 -11.68 1.72 11.69
C GLY A 139 -10.47 2.58 12.09
N VAL A 140 -9.69 3.06 11.12
CA VAL A 140 -8.44 3.81 11.35
C VAL A 140 -8.40 5.14 10.62
N GLN A 141 -9.52 5.62 10.09
CA GLN A 141 -9.58 6.87 9.32
C GLN A 141 -9.11 8.11 10.10
N ASP A 142 -9.19 8.07 11.44
CA ASP A 142 -8.77 9.16 12.33
C ASP A 142 -7.26 9.19 12.61
N ALA A 143 -6.48 8.24 12.05
CA ALA A 143 -5.02 8.27 12.09
C ALA A 143 -4.46 9.54 11.41
N LEU A 144 -3.23 9.93 11.74
CA LEU A 144 -2.63 11.13 11.14
C LEU A 144 -2.47 11.00 9.63
N PHE A 145 -2.10 9.81 9.16
CA PHE A 145 -1.95 9.54 7.73
C PHE A 145 -2.05 8.04 7.43
N ASN A 146 -2.91 7.68 6.49
CA ASN A 146 -3.05 6.32 5.97
C ASN A 146 -2.86 6.35 4.47
N MET A 147 -2.11 5.38 3.95
CA MET A 147 -1.91 5.21 2.53
C MET A 147 -2.45 3.85 2.10
N ILE A 148 -3.22 3.81 1.03
CA ILE A 148 -3.47 2.57 0.31
C ILE A 148 -2.38 2.41 -0.74
N PHE A 149 -1.85 1.20 -0.89
CA PHE A 149 -0.98 0.88 -2.01
C PHE A 149 -1.51 -0.35 -2.76
N VAL A 150 -1.92 -0.17 -4.01
CA VAL A 150 -2.44 -1.25 -4.85
C VAL A 150 -1.28 -2.02 -5.46
N VAL A 151 -1.21 -3.32 -5.17
CA VAL A 151 -0.13 -4.20 -5.63
C VAL A 151 -0.57 -4.92 -6.90
N GLY A 152 0.10 -4.63 -8.01
CA GLY A 152 -0.11 -5.32 -9.28
C GLY A 152 0.62 -4.63 -10.43
N GLU A 153 0.75 -5.36 -11.52
CA GLU A 153 1.34 -4.89 -12.78
C GLU A 153 0.19 -4.46 -13.70
N ASP A 154 -0.32 -5.39 -14.50
CA ASP A 154 -1.45 -5.20 -15.42
C ASP A 154 -2.82 -5.53 -14.81
N ASP A 155 -3.86 -4.97 -15.42
CA ASP A 155 -5.28 -5.21 -15.12
C ASP A 155 -5.63 -4.98 -13.64
N VAL A 156 -5.02 -3.96 -13.03
CA VAL A 156 -5.32 -3.53 -11.66
C VAL A 156 -6.63 -2.74 -11.60
N TYR A 157 -7.44 -3.03 -10.59
CA TYR A 157 -8.78 -2.46 -10.41
C TYR A 157 -8.73 -1.14 -9.65
N LEU A 158 -7.90 -0.19 -10.12
CA LEU A 158 -7.66 1.07 -9.38
C LEU A 158 -8.96 1.84 -9.15
N ASP A 159 -9.86 1.87 -10.14
CA ASP A 159 -11.19 2.48 -10.03
C ASP A 159 -12.02 1.87 -8.90
N PHE A 160 -12.03 0.53 -8.77
CA PHE A 160 -12.80 -0.18 -7.73
C PHE A 160 -12.34 0.10 -6.30
N VAL A 161 -11.03 0.33 -6.12
CA VAL A 161 -10.44 0.52 -4.78
C VAL A 161 -10.09 1.98 -4.50
N SER A 162 -10.31 2.87 -5.48
CA SER A 162 -9.99 4.30 -5.39
C SER A 162 -10.78 5.05 -4.31
N ASP A 163 -11.98 4.56 -3.97
CA ASP A 163 -12.92 5.15 -3.02
C ASP A 163 -12.78 4.61 -1.58
N LEU A 164 -11.81 3.73 -1.35
CA LEU A 164 -11.48 3.23 -0.02
C LEU A 164 -10.87 4.37 0.83
N PRO A 165 -11.20 4.45 2.12
CA PRO A 165 -10.81 5.57 2.96
C PRO A 165 -9.31 5.55 3.23
N ALA A 166 -8.60 6.53 2.69
CA ALA A 166 -7.18 6.79 2.95
C ALA A 166 -6.80 8.22 2.57
N HIS A 167 -5.76 8.74 3.23
CA HIS A 167 -5.22 10.07 2.98
C HIS A 167 -4.44 10.14 1.67
N ALA A 168 -3.79 9.03 1.29
CA ALA A 168 -3.07 8.91 0.04
C ALA A 168 -3.33 7.55 -0.63
N PHE A 169 -3.12 7.51 -1.95
CA PHE A 169 -3.31 6.31 -2.74
C PHE A 169 -2.18 6.14 -3.73
N GLY A 170 -1.55 4.99 -3.62
CA GLY A 170 -0.41 4.65 -4.44
C GLY A 170 -0.58 3.38 -5.24
N TRP A 171 0.21 3.35 -6.30
CA TRP A 171 0.36 2.21 -7.19
C TRP A 171 1.72 2.33 -7.87
N ASP A 172 2.20 1.22 -8.39
CA ASP A 172 3.44 1.19 -9.16
C ASP A 172 3.17 1.62 -10.61
N TYR A 173 3.61 2.84 -10.97
CA TYR A 173 3.49 3.32 -12.34
C TYR A 173 4.43 2.57 -13.29
N ASP A 174 5.61 2.16 -12.83
CA ASP A 174 6.56 1.46 -13.67
C ASP A 174 6.06 0.07 -14.06
N GLU A 175 5.30 -0.59 -13.20
CA GLU A 175 4.69 -1.88 -13.51
C GLU A 175 3.35 -1.74 -14.26
N SER A 176 2.46 -0.85 -13.82
CA SER A 176 1.11 -0.73 -14.40
C SER A 176 1.02 0.13 -15.66
N LYS A 177 1.95 1.07 -15.82
CA LYS A 177 1.94 2.13 -16.84
C LYS A 177 0.67 3.02 -16.81
N ILE A 178 -0.06 3.03 -15.70
CA ILE A 178 -1.26 3.87 -15.52
C ILE A 178 -0.83 5.26 -15.01
N PRO A 179 -0.98 6.33 -15.82
CA PRO A 179 -0.47 7.64 -15.46
C PRO A 179 -1.27 8.29 -14.33
N VAL A 180 -0.65 9.22 -13.61
CA VAL A 180 -1.29 9.99 -12.54
C VAL A 180 -2.58 10.69 -13.01
N SER A 181 -2.60 11.22 -14.24
CA SER A 181 -3.77 11.88 -14.81
C SER A 181 -5.02 10.98 -14.90
N GLU A 182 -4.83 9.68 -15.12
CA GLU A 182 -5.91 8.70 -15.15
C GLU A 182 -6.48 8.47 -13.75
N VAL A 183 -5.62 8.18 -12.77
CA VAL A 183 -6.05 7.95 -11.37
C VAL A 183 -6.65 9.22 -10.74
N ARG A 184 -6.12 10.41 -11.09
CA ARG A 184 -6.65 11.71 -10.66
C ARG A 184 -8.10 11.92 -11.09
N SER A 185 -8.51 11.35 -12.22
CA SER A 185 -9.89 11.45 -12.71
C SER A 185 -10.87 10.62 -11.87
N MET A 186 -10.37 9.65 -11.11
CA MET A 186 -11.16 8.68 -10.34
C MET A 186 -11.23 9.02 -8.85
N ARG A 187 -10.19 9.67 -8.28
CA ARG A 187 -10.17 10.04 -6.86
C ARG A 187 -9.52 11.39 -6.58
N GLN A 188 -9.93 11.95 -5.45
CA GLN A 188 -9.30 13.11 -4.83
C GLN A 188 -8.24 12.67 -3.81
N GLY A 189 -7.47 13.63 -3.31
CA GLY A 189 -6.41 13.40 -2.33
C GLY A 189 -5.05 13.10 -2.98
N ALA A 190 -4.06 12.85 -2.12
CA ALA A 190 -2.69 12.65 -2.54
C ALA A 190 -2.52 11.33 -3.31
N LEU A 191 -1.80 11.39 -4.43
CA LEU A 191 -1.40 10.25 -5.24
C LEU A 191 0.09 9.98 -5.05
N VAL A 192 0.44 8.70 -4.87
CA VAL A 192 1.80 8.25 -4.58
C VAL A 192 2.25 7.26 -5.65
N SER A 193 3.27 7.60 -6.43
CA SER A 193 3.73 6.70 -7.49
C SER A 193 5.15 7.03 -7.92
N THR A 194 5.76 6.15 -8.72
CA THR A 194 7.04 6.44 -9.38
C THR A 194 6.88 7.43 -10.53
N ASP A 195 5.65 7.67 -11.01
CA ASP A 195 5.33 8.74 -11.96
C ASP A 195 5.76 10.12 -11.39
N PRO A 196 6.60 10.90 -12.13
CA PRO A 196 7.00 12.25 -11.74
C PRO A 196 5.86 13.26 -11.58
N GLU A 197 4.64 12.96 -12.04
CA GLU A 197 3.45 13.80 -11.81
C GLU A 197 2.74 13.51 -10.47
N SER A 198 3.19 12.51 -9.71
CA SER A 198 2.61 12.14 -8.40
C SER A 198 2.79 13.27 -7.37
N ASP A 199 1.90 13.32 -6.37
CA ASP A 199 1.97 14.33 -5.31
C ASP A 199 3.04 13.97 -4.27
N ILE A 200 3.22 12.68 -4.02
CA ILE A 200 4.30 12.11 -3.20
C ILE A 200 5.11 11.20 -4.11
N GLN A 201 6.38 11.53 -4.32
CA GLN A 201 7.26 10.75 -5.17
C GLN A 201 7.61 9.44 -4.47
N LEU A 202 7.24 8.32 -5.08
CA LEU A 202 7.77 7.03 -4.68
C LEU A 202 9.12 6.84 -5.38
N GLU A 203 10.17 6.58 -4.60
CA GLU A 203 11.48 6.20 -5.14
C GLU A 203 11.82 4.78 -4.67
N PRO A 204 12.11 3.85 -5.60
CA PRO A 204 12.65 2.55 -5.22
C PRO A 204 14.02 2.78 -4.58
N GLY A 205 14.12 2.54 -3.27
CA GLY A 205 15.32 2.88 -2.51
C GLY A 205 16.61 2.40 -3.19
N THR A 206 17.69 3.17 -3.07
CA THR A 206 18.97 3.03 -3.81
C THR A 206 19.57 1.61 -3.86
N ALA A 207 19.26 0.73 -2.91
CA ALA A 207 19.65 -0.69 -2.95
C ALA A 207 18.95 -1.49 -4.08
N CYS A 208 17.72 -1.11 -4.47
CA CYS A 208 16.96 -1.69 -5.58
C CYS A 208 17.60 -1.34 -6.93
N LEU A 209 18.00 -0.07 -7.12
CA LEU A 209 18.70 0.38 -8.33
C LEU A 209 20.01 -0.39 -8.56
N THR A 210 20.72 -0.73 -7.49
CA THR A 210 21.96 -1.52 -7.59
C THR A 210 21.66 -2.95 -8.08
N ARG A 211 20.60 -3.60 -7.58
CA ARG A 211 20.18 -4.93 -8.06
C ARG A 211 19.57 -4.89 -9.47
N MET A 212 18.84 -3.84 -9.82
CA MET A 212 18.32 -3.66 -11.18
C MET A 212 19.46 -3.47 -12.18
N LEU A 213 20.44 -2.62 -11.88
CA LEU A 213 21.65 -2.45 -12.70
C LEU A 213 22.45 -3.76 -12.81
N GLU A 214 22.62 -4.50 -11.72
CA GLU A 214 23.28 -5.83 -11.74
C GLU A 214 22.50 -6.87 -12.56
N SER A 215 21.16 -6.82 -12.56
CA SER A 215 20.30 -7.71 -13.36
C SER A 215 20.33 -7.36 -14.85
N SER A 216 20.37 -6.07 -15.19
CA SER A 216 20.53 -5.60 -16.58
C SER A 216 21.89 -6.00 -17.16
N ILE A 217 22.96 -5.95 -16.35
CA ILE A 217 24.31 -6.41 -16.77
C ILE A 217 24.35 -7.93 -17.00
N ARG A 218 23.65 -8.74 -16.20
CA ARG A 218 23.61 -10.21 -16.38
C ARG A 218 22.77 -10.67 -17.58
N THR A 219 21.81 -9.85 -18.01
CA THR A 219 20.96 -10.18 -19.16
C THR A 219 21.66 -9.92 -20.49
N GLU A 220 22.68 -9.04 -20.53
CA GLU A 220 23.51 -8.83 -21.72
C GLU A 220 24.59 -9.92 -21.91
N GLU A 221 25.05 -10.58 -20.85
CA GLU A 221 26.07 -11.63 -20.94
C GLU A 221 25.52 -13.02 -21.31
N SER A 222 24.19 -13.19 -21.42
CA SER A 222 23.56 -14.48 -21.77
C SER A 222 23.18 -14.61 -23.25
N HIS A 223 23.61 -13.65 -24.10
CA HIS A 223 23.45 -13.66 -25.56
C HIS A 223 24.78 -13.52 -26.32
N VAL A 224 25.85 -14.13 -25.80
CA VAL A 224 27.13 -14.31 -26.52
C VAL A 224 27.51 -15.79 -26.58
#